data_AF-A0AAP4UKY9-F1
#
_entry.id   AF-A0AAP4UKY9-F1
#
_cell.length_a   1.000
_cell.length_b   1.000
_cell.length_c   1.000
_cell.angle_alpha   90.00
_cell.angle_beta   90.00
_cell.angle_gamma   90.00
#
_symmetry.space_group_name_H-M   'P 1'
#
loop_
_entity.id
_entity.type
_entity.pdbx_description
1 polymer ?
#
loop_
_entity_poly.entity_id
_entity_poly.type
_entity_poly.pdbx_seq_one_letter_code
_entity_poly.pdbx_strand_id
1 'polypeptide(L)'
;MFLGKCPYCDDGQIEVRKKEVRGKKVELYACSNASWVSEDGELFELSADSKCGFKIWQNALSRYGHYLKHSEVRAILNGEELELKFKSQKRYGQKQRVDYFKKVILHPEYGVEVLFGD
;
A
#
# COMPACT_ATOMS: atom_id res chain seq x y z
N MET A 1 8.94 -10.84 -7.60
CA MET A 1 7.66 -11.58 -7.65
C MET A 1 6.60 -10.62 -8.13
N PHE A 2 5.73 -11.04 -9.06
CA PHE A 2 4.59 -10.24 -9.50
C PHE A 2 3.32 -10.63 -8.72
N LEU A 3 2.49 -9.63 -8.43
CA LEU A 3 1.24 -9.79 -7.68
C LEU A 3 0.00 -9.63 -8.56
N GLY A 4 0.07 -8.87 -9.64
CA GLY A 4 -1.07 -8.64 -10.53
C GLY A 4 -0.76 -7.58 -11.58
N LYS A 5 -1.75 -7.22 -12.39
CA LYS A 5 -1.64 -6.11 -13.32
C LYS A 5 -1.64 -4.77 -12.58
N CYS A 6 -0.96 -3.77 -13.14
CA CYS A 6 -1.10 -2.42 -12.63
C CYS A 6 -2.50 -1.89 -12.96
N PRO A 7 -3.23 -1.31 -11.99
CA PRO A 7 -4.56 -0.77 -12.23
C PRO A 7 -4.56 0.57 -12.98
N TYR A 8 -3.41 1.23 -13.12
CA TYR A 8 -3.29 2.58 -13.69
C TYR A 8 -2.38 2.67 -14.94
N CYS A 9 -1.98 1.53 -15.51
CA CYS A 9 -1.32 1.51 -16.81
C CYS A 9 -1.53 0.15 -17.50
N ASP A 10 -1.67 0.16 -18.81
CA ASP A 10 -2.15 -0.99 -19.59
C ASP A 10 -1.15 -2.16 -19.63
N ASP A 11 0.14 -1.86 -19.66
CA ASP A 11 1.25 -2.80 -19.86
C ASP A 11 2.07 -3.08 -18.58
N GLY A 12 1.71 -2.46 -17.46
CA GLY A 12 2.43 -2.59 -16.20
C GLY A 12 2.00 -3.78 -15.35
N GLN A 13 2.95 -4.32 -14.58
CA GLN A 13 2.69 -5.35 -13.57
C GLN A 13 3.15 -4.88 -12.19
N ILE A 14 2.43 -5.26 -11.14
CA ILE A 14 2.82 -4.95 -9.76
C ILE A 14 3.87 -5.96 -9.32
N GLU A 15 5.07 -5.47 -9.03
CA GLU A 15 6.18 -6.26 -8.51
C GLU A 15 6.49 -5.91 -7.05
N VAL A 16 7.01 -6.90 -6.33
CA VAL A 16 7.49 -6.74 -4.95
C VAL A 16 8.94 -6.29 -4.95
N ARG A 17 9.20 -5.07 -4.49
CA ARG A 17 10.53 -4.52 -4.21
C ARG A 17 10.74 -4.47 -2.69
N LYS A 18 11.94 -4.85 -2.21
CA LYS A 18 12.30 -4.67 -0.79
C LYS A 18 12.94 -3.30 -0.61
N LYS A 19 12.51 -2.56 0.40
CA LYS A 19 13.03 -1.25 0.75
C LYS A 19 13.28 -1.17 2.25
N GLU A 20 14.13 -0.24 2.65
CA GLU A 20 14.33 0.11 4.05
C GLU A 20 13.87 1.54 4.25
N VAL A 21 12.93 1.75 5.18
CA VAL A 21 12.38 3.07 5.49
C VAL A 21 12.54 3.27 6.99
N ARG A 22 13.30 4.30 7.39
CA ARG A 22 13.61 4.60 8.81
C ARG A 22 14.16 3.38 9.56
N GLY A 23 15.09 2.65 8.94
CA GLY A 23 15.71 1.44 9.50
C GLY A 23 14.79 0.22 9.59
N LYS A 24 13.57 0.27 9.02
CA LYS A 24 12.65 -0.86 8.96
C LYS A 24 12.58 -1.41 7.54
N LYS A 25 12.81 -2.71 7.41
CA LYS A 25 12.60 -3.44 6.15
C LYS A 25 11.11 -3.52 5.88
N VAL A 26 10.69 -2.96 4.75
CA VAL A 26 9.30 -2.94 4.28
C VAL A 26 9.26 -3.31 2.81
N GLU A 27 8.16 -3.89 2.38
CA GLU A 27 7.93 -4.14 0.97
C GLU A 27 7.24 -2.96 0.29
N LEU A 28 7.61 -2.75 -0.96
CA LEU A 28 7.02 -1.80 -1.88
C LEU A 28 6.43 -2.58 -3.04
N TYR A 29 5.12 -2.53 -3.20
CA TYR A 29 4.41 -3.11 -4.34
C TYR A 29 4.31 -2.03 -5.41
N ALA A 30 5.22 -2.05 -6.38
CA ALA A 30 5.36 -1.00 -7.37
C ALA A 30 4.97 -1.50 -8.75
N CYS A 31 4.42 -0.62 -9.58
CA CYS A 31 4.31 -0.92 -11.01
C CYS A 31 5.71 -1.10 -11.64
N SER A 32 5.85 -2.06 -12.54
CA SER A 32 7.07 -2.30 -13.33
C SER A 32 7.47 -1.11 -14.17
N ASN A 33 6.50 -0.32 -14.63
CA ASN A 33 6.70 0.91 -15.40
C ASN A 33 6.98 2.13 -14.52
N ALA A 34 7.07 1.93 -13.20
CA ALA A 34 7.38 2.98 -12.25
C ALA A 34 8.87 2.96 -11.87
N SER A 35 9.53 4.06 -12.21
CA SER A 35 10.89 4.38 -11.81
C SER A 35 10.90 5.63 -10.92
N TRP A 36 11.67 5.56 -9.84
CA TRP A 36 11.87 6.69 -8.95
C TRP A 36 13.36 6.93 -8.80
N VAL A 37 13.75 8.19 -8.92
CA VAL A 37 15.09 8.62 -8.51
C VAL A 37 15.01 8.95 -7.03
N SER A 38 16.04 8.53 -6.30
CA SER A 38 16.21 8.90 -4.90
C SER A 38 17.69 9.17 -4.70
N GLU A 39 18.04 10.43 -4.40
CA GLU A 39 19.42 10.81 -4.10
C GLU A 39 19.85 10.22 -2.75
N ASP A 40 18.99 10.31 -1.73
CA ASP A 40 19.29 9.88 -0.35
C ASP A 40 18.47 8.69 0.16
N GLY A 41 17.60 8.11 -0.68
CA GLY A 41 16.66 7.05 -0.25
C GLY A 41 15.41 7.56 0.47
N GLU A 42 15.30 8.86 0.71
CA GLU A 42 14.20 9.47 1.48
C GLU A 42 13.12 10.14 0.62
N LEU A 43 13.50 10.82 -0.48
CA LEU A 43 12.56 11.33 -1.48
C LEU A 43 12.51 10.39 -2.68
N PHE A 44 11.29 10.06 -3.11
CA PHE A 44 11.03 9.23 -4.29
C PHE A 44 10.28 10.06 -5.32
N GLU A 45 11.03 10.88 -6.06
CA GLU A 45 10.48 11.60 -7.20
C GLU A 45 10.39 10.67 -8.40
N LEU A 46 9.30 10.78 -9.16
CA LEU A 46 9.15 10.00 -10.39
C LEU A 46 10.23 10.43 -11.37
N SER A 47 10.97 9.46 -11.91
CA SER A 47 11.89 9.73 -13.01
C SER A 47 11.11 10.28 -14.19
N ALA A 48 11.70 11.19 -14.97
CA ALA A 48 11.08 11.75 -16.17
C ALA A 48 10.66 10.67 -17.19
N ASP A 49 11.34 9.51 -17.18
CA ASP A 49 11.05 8.36 -18.04
C ASP A 49 9.95 7.44 -17.50
N SER A 50 9.43 7.71 -16.31
CA SER A 50 8.44 6.87 -15.65
C SER A 50 7.07 7.05 -16.31
N LYS A 51 6.48 5.96 -16.83
CA LYS A 51 5.14 5.98 -17.42
C LYS A 51 4.02 5.80 -16.39
N CYS A 52 4.36 5.39 -15.16
CA CYS A 52 3.39 5.15 -14.10
C CYS A 52 3.98 5.52 -12.73
N GLY A 53 3.16 6.13 -11.87
CA GLY A 53 3.54 6.47 -10.49
C GLY A 53 3.05 5.49 -9.42
N PHE A 54 2.28 4.48 -9.83
CA PHE A 54 1.51 3.70 -8.87
C PHE A 54 2.38 2.80 -8.01
N LYS A 55 2.15 2.88 -6.70
CA LYS A 55 2.80 2.06 -5.69
C LYS A 55 1.90 1.88 -4.47
N ILE A 56 2.06 0.74 -3.80
CA ILE A 56 1.47 0.47 -2.50
C ILE A 56 2.60 0.12 -1.53
N TRP A 57 2.69 0.84 -0.43
CA TRP A 57 3.59 0.48 0.66
C TRP A 57 2.97 -0.59 1.54
N GLN A 58 3.75 -1.61 1.92
CA GLN A 58 3.28 -2.65 2.84
C GLN A 58 2.76 -2.07 4.16
N ASN A 59 3.38 -1.00 4.65
CA ASN A 59 3.02 -0.30 5.87
C ASN A 59 2.04 0.87 5.65
N ALA A 60 1.40 1.00 4.49
CA ALA A 60 0.46 2.08 4.19
C ALA A 60 -0.65 2.21 5.25
N LEU A 61 -1.11 1.08 5.80
CA LEU A 61 -2.17 1.01 6.82
C LEU A 61 -1.64 0.82 8.25
N SER A 62 -0.34 1.04 8.46
CA SER A 62 0.31 0.84 9.77
C SER A 62 -0.28 1.73 10.87
N ARG A 63 -0.82 2.91 10.52
CA ARG A 63 -1.56 3.77 11.46
C ARG A 63 -2.78 3.09 12.09
N TYR A 64 -3.38 2.15 11.36
CA TYR A 64 -4.50 1.32 11.80
C TYR A 64 -4.07 -0.01 12.43
N GLY A 65 -2.76 -0.24 12.53
CA GLY A 65 -2.17 -1.47 13.07
C GLY A 65 -2.16 -2.63 12.09
N HIS A 66 -2.28 -2.38 10.79
CA HIS A 66 -2.29 -3.42 9.75
C HIS A 66 -1.15 -3.22 8.74
N TYR A 67 -0.46 -4.30 8.41
CA TYR A 67 0.53 -4.35 7.33
C TYR A 67 -0.04 -5.24 6.25
N LEU A 68 -0.02 -4.75 5.01
CA LEU A 68 -0.61 -5.47 3.89
C LEU A 68 0.15 -6.76 3.60
N LYS A 69 -0.59 -7.83 3.38
CA LYS A 69 -0.06 -9.12 2.93
C LYS A 69 -0.11 -9.20 1.42
N HIS A 70 0.74 -10.05 0.83
CA HIS A 70 0.70 -10.31 -0.62
C HIS A 70 -0.69 -10.73 -1.08
N SER A 71 -1.39 -11.59 -0.34
CA SER A 71 -2.75 -12.03 -0.69
C SER A 71 -3.76 -10.89 -0.74
N GLU A 72 -3.67 -9.94 0.19
CA GLU A 72 -4.57 -8.78 0.27
C GLU A 72 -4.32 -7.83 -0.91
N VAL A 73 -3.05 -7.63 -1.27
CA VAL A 73 -2.67 -6.85 -2.46
C VAL A 73 -3.11 -7.55 -3.74
N ARG A 74 -3.02 -8.89 -3.84
CA ARG A 74 -3.54 -9.61 -5.01
C ARG A 74 -5.05 -9.46 -5.14
N ALA A 75 -5.79 -9.66 -4.04
CA ALA A 75 -7.25 -9.57 -4.03
C ALA A 75 -7.71 -8.20 -4.55
N ILE A 76 -7.15 -7.11 -4.01
CA ILE A 76 -7.57 -5.77 -4.40
C ILE A 76 -7.17 -5.41 -5.85
N LEU A 77 -6.05 -5.94 -6.35
CA LEU A 77 -5.65 -5.77 -7.76
C LEU A 77 -6.54 -6.56 -8.73
N ASN A 78 -7.15 -7.66 -8.28
CA ASN A 78 -8.12 -8.43 -9.05
C ASN A 78 -9.54 -7.84 -9.01
N GLY A 79 -9.74 -6.72 -8.32
CA GLY A 79 -11.05 -6.10 -8.14
C GLY A 79 -11.93 -6.82 -7.11
N GLU A 80 -11.35 -7.65 -6.26
CA GLU A 80 -12.08 -8.29 -5.15
C GLU A 80 -12.34 -7.27 -4.03
N GLU A 81 -13.49 -7.40 -3.36
CA GLU A 81 -13.79 -6.59 -2.17
C GLU A 81 -12.85 -6.99 -1.02
N LEU A 82 -12.02 -6.04 -0.58
CA LEU A 82 -11.08 -6.27 0.50
C LEU A 82 -11.59 -5.62 1.80
N GLU A 83 -12.01 -6.44 2.76
CA GLU A 83 -12.33 -6.01 4.12
C GLU A 83 -11.22 -6.42 5.09
N LEU A 84 -10.63 -5.45 5.80
CA LEU A 84 -9.53 -5.68 6.71
C LEU A 84 -9.90 -5.36 8.15
N LYS A 85 -9.28 -6.11 9.06
CA LYS A 85 -9.38 -5.92 10.50
C LYS A 85 -8.37 -4.87 10.96
N PHE A 86 -8.87 -3.80 11.56
CA PHE A 86 -8.09 -2.69 12.10
C PHE A 86 -8.24 -2.56 13.62
N LYS A 87 -7.31 -1.83 14.24
CA LYS A 87 -7.34 -1.54 15.68
C LYS A 87 -7.64 -0.07 15.93
N SER A 88 -8.65 0.22 16.74
CA SER A 88 -9.03 1.59 17.14
C SER A 88 -7.85 2.30 17.80
N GLN A 89 -7.75 3.62 17.72
CA GLN A 89 -6.76 4.32 18.55
C GLN A 89 -7.05 4.07 20.04
N LYS A 90 -5.99 3.92 20.83
CA LYS A 90 -6.12 3.73 22.29
C LYS A 90 -6.54 5.08 22.89
N ARG A 91 -7.75 5.17 23.43
CA ARG A 91 -8.19 6.36 24.16
C ARG A 91 -7.69 6.32 25.61
N TYR A 92 -7.56 7.50 26.22
CA TYR A 92 -7.20 7.62 27.63
C TYR A 92 -8.23 6.88 28.49
N GLY A 93 -7.76 6.05 29.43
CA GLY A 93 -8.61 5.18 30.27
C GLY A 93 -9.03 3.84 29.63
N GLN A 94 -8.75 3.60 28.35
CA GLN A 94 -9.11 2.36 27.67
C GLN A 94 -8.03 1.28 27.86
N LYS A 95 -8.40 0.13 28.45
CA LYS A 95 -7.47 -0.98 28.72
C LYS A 95 -6.93 -1.62 27.43
N GLN A 96 -7.78 -1.80 26.41
CA GLN A 96 -7.43 -2.47 25.15
C GLN A 96 -7.99 -1.72 23.94
N ARG A 97 -7.30 -1.82 22.79
CA ARG A 97 -7.80 -1.31 21.50
C ARG A 97 -8.97 -2.19 21.06
N VAL A 98 -9.98 -1.58 20.44
CA VAL A 98 -11.13 -2.31 19.90
C VAL A 98 -10.85 -2.64 18.44
N ASP A 99 -11.14 -3.87 18.05
CA ASP A 99 -11.03 -4.29 16.67
C ASP A 99 -12.26 -3.83 15.88
N TYR A 100 -12.06 -3.41 14.63
CA TYR A 100 -13.14 -3.07 13.72
C TYR A 100 -12.77 -3.47 12.29
N PHE A 101 -13.76 -3.65 11.43
CA PHE A 101 -13.57 -4.04 10.04
C PHE A 101 -13.96 -2.88 9.12
N LYS A 102 -13.15 -2.64 8.09
CA LYS A 102 -13.45 -1.66 7.04
C LYS A 102 -12.99 -2.13 5.68
N LYS A 103 -13.74 -1.72 4.66
CA LYS A 103 -13.37 -1.90 3.26
C LYS A 103 -12.16 -1.05 2.90
N VAL A 104 -11.32 -1.60 2.03
CA VAL A 104 -10.13 -0.96 1.49
C VAL A 104 -10.23 -0.96 -0.03
N ILE A 105 -9.98 0.19 -0.64
CA ILE A 105 -10.00 0.38 -2.09
C ILE A 105 -8.63 0.84 -2.58
N LEU A 106 -8.38 0.70 -3.89
CA LEU A 106 -7.20 1.25 -4.53
C LEU A 106 -7.32 2.78 -4.59
N HIS A 107 -6.19 3.46 -4.40
CA HIS A 107 -6.10 4.91 -4.55
C HIS A 107 -4.87 5.25 -5.39
N PRO A 108 -4.98 6.10 -6.44
CA PRO A 108 -3.89 6.35 -7.38
C PRO A 108 -2.62 6.90 -6.72
N GLU A 109 -2.78 7.81 -5.76
CA GLU A 109 -1.64 8.44 -5.07
C GLU A 109 -1.14 7.66 -3.84
N TYR A 110 -2.05 7.27 -2.94
CA TYR A 110 -1.71 6.60 -1.68
C TYR A 110 -1.56 5.08 -1.80
N GLY A 111 -1.84 4.51 -2.97
CA GLY A 111 -1.86 3.07 -3.21
C GLY A 111 -3.17 2.43 -2.77
N VAL A 112 -3.53 2.62 -1.50
CA VAL A 112 -4.78 2.14 -0.91
C VAL A 112 -5.42 3.20 -0.01
N GLU A 113 -6.74 3.14 0.10
CA GLU A 113 -7.54 3.96 0.99
C GLU A 113 -8.52 3.10 1.80
N VAL A 114 -8.77 3.48 3.05
CA VAL A 114 -9.78 2.85 3.90
C VAL A 114 -11.06 3.68 3.83
N LEU A 115 -12.18 3.06 3.48
CA LEU A 115 -13.45 3.76 3.36
C LEU A 115 -14.06 4.03 4.74
N PHE A 116 -14.22 5.31 5.06
CA PHE A 116 -14.95 5.80 6.23
C PHE A 116 -16.23 6.52 5.76
N GLY A 117 -17.20 5.73 5.30
CA GLY A 117 -18.55 6.16 4.93
C GLY A 117 -19.44 4.92 4.85
N ASP A 118 -20.74 5.11 5.07
CA ASP A 118 -21.79 4.12 4.80
C ASP A 118 -22.34 4.30 3.38
#